data_AF-A0A0E2BA04-F1
#
_entry.id   AF-A0A0E2BA04-F1
#
_cell.length_a   1.000
_cell.length_b   1.000
_cell.length_c   1.000
_cell.angle_alpha   90.00
_cell.angle_beta   90.00
_cell.angle_gamma   90.00
#
_symmetry.space_group_name_H-M   'P 1'
#
loop_
_entity.id
_entity.type
_entity.pdbx_description
1 polymer ?
#
loop_
_entity_poly.entity_id
_entity_poly.type
_entity_poly.pdbx_seq_one_letter_code
_entity_poly.pdbx_strand_id
1 'polypeptide(L)' 'MPDHVQFNHSRHISRGVDCSACHGNVAEMVKVKQVASLNMGYCVDCHRENNAPTDCSTCHR' A
#
# COMPACT_ATOMS: atom_id res chain seq x y z
N MET A 1 -1.37 -10.32 -1.96
CA MET A 1 -0.64 -9.75 -3.11
C MET A 1 -0.18 -10.90 -3.98
N PRO A 2 -0.17 -10.78 -5.33
CA PRO A 2 0.40 -11.81 -6.19
C PRO A 2 1.90 -12.02 -5.93
N ASP A 3 2.42 -13.22 -6.21
CA ASP A 3 3.82 -13.59 -5.89
C ASP A 3 4.87 -12.76 -6.63
N HIS A 4 4.52 -12.22 -7.81
CA HIS A 4 5.37 -11.36 -8.64
C HIS A 4 5.35 -9.88 -8.20
N VAL A 5 4.75 -9.57 -7.04
CA VAL A 5 4.72 -8.23 -6.45
C VAL A 5 5.16 -8.29 -5.00
N GLN A 6 6.19 -7.52 -4.65
CA GLN A 6 6.65 -7.41 -3.27
C GLN A 6 6.17 -6.10 -2.63
N PHE A 7 5.33 -6.24 -1.60
CA PHE A 7 4.90 -5.12 -0.79
C PHE A 7 5.75 -5.00 0.48
N ASN A 8 6.43 -3.87 0.65
CA ASN A 8 7.22 -3.59 1.85
C ASN A 8 6.46 -2.62 2.77
N HIS A 9 5.84 -3.17 3.81
CA HIS A 9 5.01 -2.41 4.75
C HIS A 9 5.80 -1.30 5.47
N SER A 10 7.04 -1.57 5.90
CA SER A 10 7.83 -0.61 6.67
C SER A 10 8.22 0.64 5.88
N ARG A 11 8.42 0.50 4.55
CA ARG A 11 8.67 1.66 3.67
C ARG A 11 7.48 2.61 3.56
N HIS A 12 6.26 2.11 3.64
CA HIS A 12 5.07 2.95 3.53
C HIS A 12 4.83 3.70 4.85
N ILE A 13 4.97 3.01 5.99
CA ILE A 13 4.89 3.63 7.31
C ILE A 13 5.97 4.71 7.47
N SER A 14 7.21 4.44 7.05
CA SER A 14 8.31 5.41 7.18
C SER A 14 8.14 6.65 6.32
N ARG A 15 7.25 6.62 5.33
CA ARG A 15 6.84 7.77 4.50
C ARG A 15 5.58 8.46 5.03
N GLY A 16 5.07 8.07 6.20
CA GLY A 16 3.93 8.72 6.84
C GLY A 16 2.57 8.31 6.28
N VAL A 17 2.48 7.18 5.57
CA VAL A 17 1.19 6.65 5.13
C VAL A 17 0.42 6.11 6.34
N ASP A 18 -0.75 6.67 6.62
CA ASP A 18 -1.61 6.24 7.71
C ASP A 18 -2.09 4.80 7.53
N CYS A 19 -2.18 4.07 8.64
CA CYS A 19 -2.68 2.69 8.66
C CYS A 19 -4.07 2.58 8.01
N SER A 20 -4.89 3.62 8.18
CA SER A 20 -6.26 3.67 7.67
C SER A 20 -6.37 3.77 6.15
N ALA A 21 -5.31 4.23 5.47
CA ALA A 21 -5.28 4.29 4.01
C ALA A 21 -5.48 2.90 3.38
N CYS A 22 -4.91 1.86 3.99
CA CYS A 22 -5.00 0.47 3.51
C CYS A 22 -5.98 -0.38 4.33
N HIS A 23 -6.09 -0.11 5.64
CA HIS A 23 -6.81 -0.95 6.59
C HIS A 23 -8.12 -0.35 7.10
N GLY A 24 -8.51 0.88 6.73
CA GLY A 24 -9.71 1.54 7.26
C GLY A 24 -9.57 1.93 8.74
N ASN A 25 -10.66 1.99 9.50
CA ASN A 25 -10.58 2.38 10.92
C ASN A 25 -9.95 1.27 11.79
N VAL A 26 -8.62 1.27 11.88
CA VAL A 26 -7.85 0.28 12.63
C VAL A 26 -8.16 0.32 14.13
N ALA A 27 -8.54 1.48 14.68
CA ALA A 27 -8.84 1.64 16.11
C ALA A 27 -10.08 0.83 16.54
N GLU A 28 -11.02 0.59 15.62
CA GLU A 28 -12.23 -0.21 15.86
C GLU A 28 -12.06 -1.69 15.45
N MET A 29 -10.88 -2.09 14.96
CA MET A 29 -10.63 -3.45 14.50
C MET A 29 -10.09 -4.35 15.62
N VAL A 30 -10.82 -5.42 15.91
CA VAL A 30 -10.32 -6.51 16.78
C VAL A 30 -9.13 -7.23 16.14
N LYS A 31 -9.09 -7.33 14.81
CA LYS A 31 -7.97 -7.86 14.04
C LYS A 31 -7.82 -7.05 12.76
N VAL A 32 -6.62 -6.53 12.52
CA VAL A 32 -6.32 -5.72 11.35
C VAL A 32 -6.57 -6.52 10.07
N LYS A 33 -7.33 -5.94 9.16
CA LYS A 33 -7.61 -6.51 7.84
C LYS A 33 -7.35 -5.48 6.76
N GLN A 34 -6.96 -5.94 5.59
CA GLN A 34 -6.86 -5.08 4.41
C GLN A 34 -8.28 -4.73 3.94
N VAL A 35 -8.53 -3.46 3.66
CA VAL A 35 -9.80 -2.95 3.12
C VAL A 35 -9.62 -2.40 1.71
N ALA A 36 -8.46 -1.79 1.42
CA ALA A 36 -8.11 -1.36 0.08
C ALA A 36 -7.93 -2.56 -0.87
N SER A 37 -8.22 -2.37 -2.16
CA SER A 37 -8.06 -3.43 -3.17
C SER A 37 -6.60 -3.85 -3.37
N LEU A 38 -5.65 -2.92 -3.21
CA LEU A 38 -4.22 -3.08 -3.48
C LEU A 38 -3.93 -3.71 -4.86
N ASN A 39 -4.77 -3.41 -5.85
CA ASN A 39 -4.48 -3.74 -7.23
C ASN A 39 -3.47 -2.73 -7.81
N MET A 40 -2.92 -3.04 -8.99
CA MET A 40 -1.93 -2.16 -9.63
C MET A 40 -2.41 -0.72 -9.77
N GLY A 41 -3.68 -0.50 -10.14
CA GLY A 41 -4.27 0.83 -10.26
C GLY A 41 -4.21 1.60 -8.94
N TYR A 42 -4.71 0.99 -7.86
CA TYR A 42 -4.65 1.60 -6.52
C TYR A 42 -3.23 1.98 -6.11
N CYS A 43 -2.27 1.07 -6.30
CA CYS A 43 -0.87 1.32 -5.93
C CYS A 43 -0.28 2.48 -6.75
N VAL A 44 -0.46 2.45 -8.07
CA VAL A 44 0.11 3.46 -8.99
C VAL A 44 -0.54 4.81 -8.79
N ASP A 45 -1.85 4.88 -8.59
CA ASP A 45 -2.56 6.15 -8.40
C ASP A 45 -2.18 6.79 -7.06
N CYS A 46 -2.14 6.01 -5.98
CA CYS A 46 -1.63 6.47 -4.69
C CYS A 46 -0.17 6.97 -4.80
N HIS A 47 0.68 6.24 -5.54
CA HIS A 47 2.06 6.68 -5.77
C HIS A 47 2.14 7.98 -6.57
N ARG A 48 1.31 8.17 -7.61
CA ARG A 48 1.25 9.41 -8.40
C ARG A 48 0.82 10.60 -7.54
N GLU A 49 -0.21 10.45 -6.73
CA GLU A 49 -0.73 11.50 -5.84
C GLU A 49 0.32 11.94 -4.80
N ASN A 50 1.21 11.03 -4.41
CA ASN A 50 2.22 11.25 -3.37
C ASN A 50 3.65 11.41 -3.93
N ASN A 51 3.82 11.57 -5.24
CA ASN A 51 5.13 11.66 -5.90
C ASN A 51 6.11 10.52 -5.53
N ALA A 52 5.58 9.30 -5.38
CA ALA A 52 6.36 8.09 -5.12
C ALA A 52 6.76 7.38 -6.43
N PRO A 53 7.80 6.52 -6.43
CA PRO A 53 8.24 5.82 -7.63
C PRO A 53 7.16 4.91 -8.23
N THR A 54 6.92 5.03 -9.53
CA THR A 54 5.94 4.22 -10.29
C THR A 54 6.61 3.29 -11.31
N ASP A 55 7.93 3.12 -11.24
CA ASP A 55 8.64 2.21 -12.13
C ASP A 55 8.25 0.75 -11.88
N CYS A 56 8.16 -0.05 -12.94
CA CYS A 56 7.76 -1.45 -12.89
C CYS A 56 8.58 -2.25 -11.85
N SER A 57 9.89 -2.03 -11.82
CA SER A 57 10.83 -2.75 -10.92
C SER A 57 10.69 -2.36 -9.45
N THR A 58 9.96 -1.28 -9.15
CA THR A 58 9.67 -0.89 -7.77
C THR A 58 8.77 -1.92 -7.08
N CYS A 59 7.86 -2.52 -7.85
CA CYS A 59 6.86 -3.46 -7.36
C CYS A 59 7.18 -4.91 -7.77
N HIS A 60 7.66 -5.09 -8.99
CA HIS A 60 7.88 -6.40 -9.61
C HIS A 60 9.32 -6.88 -9.43
N ARG A 61 9.47 -8.13 -8.98
CA ARG A 61 10.75 -8.84 -8.85
C ARG A 61 10.62 -10.25 -9.37
#